data_AF-A0A251V2P2-F1
#
_entry.id   AF-A0A251V2P2-F1
#
_cell.length_a   1.000
_cell.length_b   1.000
_cell.length_c   1.000
_cell.angle_alpha   90.00
_cell.angle_beta   90.00
_cell.angle_gamma   90.00
#
_symmetry.space_group_name_H-M   'P 1'
#
loop_
_entity.id
_entity.type
_entity.pdbx_description
1 polymer ?
#
loop_
_entity_poly.entity_id
_entity_poly.type
_entity_poly.pdbx_seq_one_letter_code
_entity_poly.pdbx_strand_id
1 'polypeptide(L)'
;MILLNIVDPSISDTAFSSTSKRNKSQDHELKGSDEAFHLSKERVREILHLICSGGTPKKWDEYATSFYNKTLACKTRFTLLGKHQVEEETEDDISTDEEMVYTLYLTSSEEEDEDMDSTLSSEEEEEETLPEDGYCRQELLGPFDFGSYSPGNEPKSIPYHLYLLVKEAVDIMKPSKGCSSDVTKLSLVEEKIRFFCRYFHCHLPTGWKYHRDTACNVVASYDHTHTHGYDMTSYTPITSFEGPLVDHEFDVETGLPRSELIYVMSLIHSRKTPAYWEMSAGYVLFYCKLCSCFGIDYNRLEAASEEDVRLMYVGLELDP
;
A
#
# COMPACT_ATOMS: atom_id res chain seq x y z
N MET A 1 36.47 22.78 -72.50
CA MET A 1 35.28 23.52 -72.91
C MET A 1 34.23 23.31 -71.82
N ILE A 2 33.83 24.41 -71.15
CA ILE A 2 32.68 24.56 -70.24
C ILE A 2 32.81 23.93 -68.84
N LEU A 3 33.25 24.78 -67.90
CA LEU A 3 32.79 24.87 -66.51
C LEU A 3 31.36 25.45 -66.47
N LEU A 4 30.71 25.39 -65.28
CA LEU A 4 29.39 25.92 -64.84
C LEU A 4 28.45 24.74 -64.49
N ASN A 5 27.68 24.70 -63.41
CA ASN A 5 27.40 25.68 -62.35
C ASN A 5 26.73 24.94 -61.17
N ILE A 6 26.99 25.43 -59.96
CA ILE A 6 26.19 25.23 -58.76
C ILE A 6 24.92 26.07 -58.91
N VAL A 7 23.72 25.49 -58.75
CA VAL A 7 22.49 26.14 -58.23
C VAL A 7 21.54 25.04 -57.68
N ASP A 8 21.12 25.23 -56.43
CA ASP A 8 20.05 24.53 -55.70
C ASP A 8 18.65 24.81 -56.31
N PRO A 9 17.66 23.92 -56.18
CA PRO A 9 16.50 24.37 -55.39
C PRO A 9 15.79 23.29 -54.56
N SER A 10 15.40 23.74 -53.37
CA SER A 10 14.32 23.29 -52.50
C SER A 10 13.10 22.65 -53.19
N ILE A 11 12.49 21.64 -52.54
CA ILE A 11 11.08 21.65 -52.07
C ILE A 11 10.89 20.55 -51.00
N SER A 12 9.99 20.88 -50.08
CA SER A 12 9.59 20.30 -48.80
C SER A 12 9.31 18.81 -48.72
N ASP A 13 9.49 18.23 -47.53
CA ASP A 13 8.35 17.79 -46.73
C ASP A 13 8.65 17.71 -45.22
N THR A 14 7.72 18.31 -44.49
CA THR A 14 7.53 18.33 -43.04
C THR A 14 7.19 16.95 -42.47
N ALA A 15 7.87 16.52 -41.40
CA ALA A 15 7.28 15.57 -40.44
C ALA A 15 7.95 15.66 -39.06
N PHE A 16 7.25 16.35 -38.15
CA PHE A 16 7.17 16.14 -36.70
C PHE A 16 8.43 15.68 -35.94
N SER A 17 9.23 16.67 -35.52
CA SER A 17 10.01 16.57 -34.29
C SER A 17 9.07 16.79 -33.09
N SER A 18 8.64 15.70 -32.45
CA SER A 18 7.98 15.73 -31.15
C SER A 18 9.00 15.49 -30.04
N THR A 19 9.90 16.46 -29.83
CA THR A 19 10.61 16.59 -28.56
C THR A 19 9.60 16.94 -27.47
N SER A 20 9.04 15.90 -26.85
CA SER A 20 8.21 16.02 -25.65
C SER A 20 9.10 16.53 -24.52
N LYS A 21 8.93 17.81 -24.20
CA LYS A 21 9.38 18.41 -22.94
C LYS A 21 8.65 17.69 -21.80
N ARG A 22 9.27 16.64 -21.26
CA ARG A 22 8.85 16.00 -20.00
C ARG A 22 9.18 16.98 -18.87
N ASN A 23 8.24 17.88 -18.61
CA ASN A 23 8.33 18.95 -17.63
C ASN A 23 8.34 18.37 -16.21
N LYS A 24 9.25 18.87 -15.38
CA LYS A 24 9.23 19.24 -13.93
C LYS A 24 8.05 18.90 -12.98
N SER A 25 7.03 18.11 -13.34
CA SER A 25 5.86 17.84 -12.49
C SER A 25 6.03 16.65 -11.53
N GLN A 26 6.97 15.73 -11.79
CA GLN A 26 7.13 14.51 -10.97
C GLN A 26 7.71 14.75 -9.57
N ASP A 27 8.46 15.84 -9.34
CA ASP A 27 9.07 16.12 -8.01
C ASP A 27 8.05 16.61 -6.95
N HIS A 28 6.80 16.87 -7.33
CA HIS A 28 5.76 17.38 -6.41
C HIS A 28 4.66 16.35 -6.05
N GLU A 29 4.64 15.16 -6.66
CA GLU A 29 3.55 14.19 -6.51
C GLU A 29 3.67 13.26 -5.28
N LEU A 30 4.87 13.10 -4.70
CA LEU A 30 5.05 12.20 -3.54
C LEU A 30 4.44 12.71 -2.22
N LYS A 31 4.06 13.99 -2.13
CA LYS A 31 3.50 14.60 -0.90
C LYS A 31 2.02 14.28 -0.66
N GLY A 32 1.36 13.68 -1.64
CA GLY A 32 -0.09 13.56 -1.68
C GLY A 32 -0.69 12.47 -0.80
N SER A 33 0.08 11.57 -0.17
CA SER A 33 -0.49 10.37 0.50
C SER A 33 0.21 9.96 1.80
N ASP A 34 1.03 10.84 2.39
CA ASP A 34 1.83 10.50 3.58
C ASP A 34 1.04 10.45 4.88
N GLU A 35 -0.27 10.73 4.87
CA GLU A 35 -1.08 10.79 6.10
C GLU A 35 -0.96 9.53 6.94
N ALA A 36 -0.91 8.35 6.32
CA ALA A 36 -0.83 7.07 7.01
C ALA A 36 0.45 6.88 7.84
N PHE A 37 1.54 7.60 7.52
CA PHE A 37 2.75 7.59 8.34
C PHE A 37 2.67 8.55 9.54
N HIS A 38 1.68 9.43 9.58
CA HIS A 38 1.44 10.36 10.69
C HIS A 38 0.34 9.90 11.64
N LEU A 39 -0.39 8.84 11.31
CA LEU A 39 -1.56 8.37 12.06
C LEU A 39 -1.23 7.09 12.84
N SER A 40 -1.73 7.02 14.08
CA SER A 40 -1.76 5.77 14.83
C SER A 40 -2.95 4.90 14.38
N LYS A 41 -2.89 3.60 14.69
CA LYS A 41 -3.98 2.65 14.42
C LYS A 41 -5.28 3.07 15.11
N GLU A 42 -5.19 3.60 16.33
CA GLU A 42 -6.32 4.12 17.10
C GLU A 42 -6.93 5.33 16.41
N ARG A 43 -6.11 6.25 15.89
CA ARG A 43 -6.62 7.42 15.17
C ARG A 43 -7.30 7.02 13.86
N VAL A 44 -6.75 6.06 13.13
CA VAL A 44 -7.44 5.49 11.94
C VAL A 44 -8.77 4.86 12.35
N ARG A 45 -8.81 4.06 13.43
CA ARG A 45 -10.04 3.48 13.96
C ARG A 45 -11.10 4.53 14.30
N GLU A 46 -10.71 5.61 14.98
CA GLU A 46 -11.60 6.74 15.29
C GLU A 46 -12.17 7.39 14.02
N ILE A 47 -11.33 7.62 13.01
CA ILE A 47 -11.74 8.21 11.73
C ILE A 47 -12.73 7.30 11.00
N LEU A 48 -12.42 6.02 10.87
CA LEU A 48 -13.29 5.04 10.21
C LEU A 48 -14.64 4.94 10.92
N HIS A 49 -14.64 4.85 12.25
CA HIS A 49 -15.87 4.82 13.04
C HIS A 49 -16.76 6.04 12.78
N LEU A 50 -16.17 7.25 12.78
CA LEU A 50 -16.92 8.48 12.50
C LEU A 50 -17.50 8.52 11.08
N ILE A 51 -16.75 8.04 10.07
CA ILE A 51 -17.23 7.96 8.69
C ILE A 51 -18.39 6.97 8.57
N CYS A 52 -18.33 5.85 9.28
CA CYS A 52 -19.40 4.85 9.31
C CYS A 52 -20.64 5.36 10.04
N SER A 53 -20.46 6.07 11.15
CA SER A 53 -21.56 6.59 11.97
C SER A 53 -22.16 7.92 11.46
N GLY A 54 -21.60 8.52 10.40
CA GLY A 54 -22.01 9.84 9.91
C GLY A 54 -21.69 10.99 10.88
N GLY A 55 -20.70 10.79 11.75
CA GLY A 55 -20.27 11.79 12.74
C GLY A 55 -19.51 12.95 12.11
N THR A 56 -19.37 14.04 12.87
CA THR A 56 -18.52 15.17 12.46
C THR A 56 -17.17 15.10 13.18
N PRO A 57 -16.08 15.46 12.49
CA PRO A 57 -14.75 15.40 13.08
C PRO A 57 -14.59 16.39 14.23
N LYS A 58 -13.86 15.97 15.28
CA LYS A 58 -13.37 16.87 16.33
C LYS A 58 -12.21 17.70 15.78
N LYS A 59 -11.69 18.67 16.54
CA LYS A 59 -10.46 19.40 16.16
C LYS A 59 -9.29 18.43 16.05
N TRP A 60 -8.99 17.97 14.84
CA TRP A 60 -7.87 17.12 14.51
C TRP A 60 -6.72 17.92 13.90
N ASP A 61 -5.53 17.31 13.87
CA ASP A 61 -4.41 17.82 13.08
C ASP A 61 -4.69 17.72 11.56
N GLU A 62 -3.79 18.31 10.78
CA GLU A 62 -3.92 18.38 9.32
C GLU A 62 -3.92 17.00 8.65
N TYR A 63 -3.14 16.03 9.17
CA TYR A 63 -3.03 14.70 8.60
C TYR A 63 -4.30 13.88 8.83
N ALA A 64 -4.82 13.88 10.06
CA ALA A 64 -6.08 13.22 10.40
C ALA A 64 -7.26 13.86 9.64
N THR A 65 -7.26 15.19 9.49
CA THR A 65 -8.29 15.89 8.70
C THR A 65 -8.21 15.53 7.21
N SER A 66 -6.99 15.52 6.63
CA SER A 66 -6.78 15.14 5.23
C SER A 66 -7.23 13.69 4.98
N PHE A 67 -6.82 12.77 5.86
CA PHE A 67 -7.17 11.36 5.78
C PHE A 67 -8.70 11.15 5.86
N TYR A 68 -9.36 11.76 6.84
CA TYR A 68 -10.83 11.72 6.96
C TYR A 68 -11.53 12.19 5.68
N ASN A 69 -11.11 13.33 5.14
CA ASN A 69 -11.75 13.89 3.94
C ASN A 69 -11.60 12.98 2.72
N LYS A 70 -10.42 12.37 2.55
CA LYS A 70 -10.16 11.41 1.46
C LYS A 70 -10.98 10.15 1.60
N THR A 71 -11.03 9.58 2.80
CA THR A 71 -11.82 8.38 3.08
C THR A 71 -13.32 8.63 2.92
N LEU A 72 -13.82 9.79 3.36
CA LEU A 72 -15.21 10.18 3.15
C LEU A 72 -15.52 10.38 1.67
N ALA A 73 -14.62 11.01 0.91
CA ALA A 73 -14.77 11.17 -0.54
C ALA A 73 -14.78 9.82 -1.27
N CYS A 74 -13.95 8.88 -0.82
CA CYS A 74 -13.95 7.50 -1.32
C CYS A 74 -15.31 6.82 -1.07
N LYS A 75 -15.80 6.80 0.18
CA LYS A 75 -17.12 6.25 0.54
C LYS A 75 -18.25 6.86 -0.28
N THR A 76 -18.24 8.18 -0.45
CA THR A 76 -19.25 8.90 -1.22
C THR A 76 -19.25 8.45 -2.68
N ARG A 77 -18.08 8.26 -3.29
CA ARG A 77 -17.95 7.79 -4.68
C ARG A 77 -18.60 6.42 -4.87
N PHE A 78 -18.34 5.47 -3.96
CA PHE A 78 -18.95 4.15 -4.04
C PHE A 78 -20.46 4.17 -3.81
N THR A 79 -20.92 5.00 -2.87
CA THR A 79 -22.37 5.17 -2.63
C THR A 79 -23.07 5.72 -3.88
N LEU A 80 -22.42 6.60 -4.64
CA LEU A 80 -22.97 7.14 -5.89
C LEU A 80 -22.92 6.12 -7.03
N LEU A 81 -21.83 5.37 -7.17
CA LEU A 81 -21.69 4.33 -8.19
C LEU A 81 -22.70 3.20 -7.99
N GLY A 82 -22.93 2.76 -6.75
CA GLY A 82 -23.95 1.75 -6.43
C GLY A 82 -25.38 2.23 -6.72
N LYS A 83 -25.66 3.53 -6.58
CA LYS A 83 -26.97 4.09 -6.96
C LYS A 83 -27.19 4.15 -8.47
N HIS A 84 -26.15 4.44 -9.24
CA HIS A 84 -26.24 4.47 -10.70
C HIS A 84 -26.44 3.08 -11.32
N GLN A 85 -25.89 2.02 -10.72
CA GLN A 85 -26.13 0.64 -11.18
C GLN A 85 -27.60 0.22 -10.97
N VAL A 86 -28.22 0.63 -9.85
CA VAL A 86 -29.64 0.33 -9.58
C VAL A 86 -30.59 1.11 -10.49
N GLU A 87 -30.22 2.32 -10.93
CA GLU A 87 -31.05 3.10 -11.85
C GLU A 87 -30.99 2.59 -13.30
N GLU A 88 -29.84 2.06 -13.77
CA GLU A 88 -29.73 1.47 -15.12
C GLU A 88 -30.38 0.08 -15.25
N GLU A 89 -30.56 -0.66 -14.16
CA GLU A 89 -31.21 -1.99 -14.16
C GLU A 89 -32.75 -1.92 -13.99
N THR A 90 -33.36 -0.73 -13.95
CA THR A 90 -34.83 -0.59 -13.77
C THR A 90 -35.65 -0.44 -15.05
N GLU A 91 -35.03 -0.62 -16.22
CA GLU A 91 -35.74 -0.77 -17.50
C GLU A 91 -35.61 -2.21 -18.04
N ASP A 92 -36.05 -3.22 -17.28
CA ASP A 92 -36.84 -4.35 -17.80
C ASP A 92 -37.14 -5.41 -16.70
N ASP A 93 -38.43 -5.69 -16.56
CA ASP A 93 -39.12 -6.82 -15.94
C ASP A 93 -38.79 -7.32 -14.49
N ILE A 94 -39.87 -7.33 -13.72
CA ILE A 94 -40.04 -7.92 -12.38
C ILE A 94 -39.74 -9.44 -12.37
N SER A 95 -38.89 -9.90 -11.45
CA SER A 95 -39.07 -11.16 -10.71
C SER A 95 -38.13 -11.23 -9.50
N THR A 96 -38.71 -11.55 -8.35
CA THR A 96 -38.15 -11.67 -6.99
C THR A 96 -37.15 -12.81 -6.77
N ASP A 97 -36.41 -12.67 -5.66
CA ASP A 97 -35.61 -13.64 -4.88
C ASP A 97 -34.13 -13.82 -5.28
N GLU A 98 -33.23 -13.18 -4.53
CA GLU A 98 -32.34 -13.80 -3.53
C GLU A 98 -31.35 -12.75 -2.97
N GLU A 99 -31.62 -12.21 -1.78
CA GLU A 99 -30.62 -11.46 -1.00
C GLU A 99 -29.58 -12.45 -0.44
N MET A 100 -28.44 -12.59 -1.10
CA MET A 100 -27.29 -13.29 -0.54
C MET A 100 -26.41 -12.30 0.25
N VAL A 101 -26.78 -12.08 1.51
CA VAL A 101 -25.99 -11.31 2.47
C VAL A 101 -24.77 -12.13 2.87
N TYR A 102 -23.59 -11.77 2.37
CA TYR A 102 -22.32 -12.26 2.93
C TYR A 102 -22.13 -11.69 4.34
N THR A 103 -22.47 -12.49 5.35
CA THR A 103 -22.11 -12.23 6.74
C THR A 103 -20.67 -12.67 6.95
N LEU A 104 -19.75 -11.71 6.87
CA LEU A 104 -18.38 -11.87 7.36
C LEU A 104 -18.42 -12.02 8.88
N TYR A 105 -17.93 -13.16 9.37
CA TYR A 105 -17.76 -13.49 10.78
C TYR A 105 -16.93 -12.41 11.50
N LEU A 106 -17.62 -11.50 12.18
CA LEU A 106 -17.08 -10.71 13.28
C LEU A 106 -17.63 -11.32 14.57
N THR A 107 -16.88 -12.25 15.16
CA THR A 107 -17.10 -12.63 16.57
C THR A 107 -16.64 -11.46 17.45
N SER A 108 -17.57 -10.55 17.71
CA SER A 108 -17.50 -9.62 18.84
C SER A 108 -17.98 -10.37 20.08
N SER A 109 -17.08 -10.68 21.01
CA SER A 109 -17.47 -11.11 22.35
C SER A 109 -17.91 -9.86 23.11
N GLU A 110 -19.22 -9.66 23.23
CA GLU A 110 -19.80 -8.72 24.19
C GLU A 110 -20.01 -9.49 25.50
N GLU A 111 -19.32 -9.06 26.55
CA GLU A 111 -19.59 -9.45 27.93
C GLU A 111 -20.90 -8.75 28.36
N GLU A 112 -21.94 -9.54 28.64
CA GLU A 112 -23.13 -9.07 29.34
C GLU A 112 -23.02 -9.42 30.83
N ASP A 113 -22.96 -8.37 31.65
CA ASP A 113 -23.21 -8.42 33.09
C ASP A 113 -24.71 -8.66 33.33
N GLU A 114 -25.09 -9.80 33.91
CA GLU A 114 -26.33 -9.92 34.68
C GLU A 114 -26.13 -10.73 35.96
N ASP A 115 -26.24 -10.01 37.09
CA ASP A 115 -26.33 -10.52 38.46
C ASP A 115 -27.57 -11.43 38.64
N MET A 116 -27.38 -12.66 39.11
CA MET A 116 -28.45 -13.39 39.82
C MET A 116 -27.91 -14.31 40.92
N ASP A 117 -28.21 -13.92 42.16
CA ASP A 117 -27.95 -14.60 43.42
C ASP A 117 -28.88 -15.83 43.62
N SER A 118 -28.32 -16.99 44.00
CA SER A 118 -28.99 -18.05 44.77
C SER A 118 -28.04 -19.18 45.18
N THR A 119 -27.42 -19.02 46.36
CA THR A 119 -27.19 -20.03 47.42
C THR A 119 -27.22 -21.56 47.12
N LEU A 120 -26.05 -22.19 47.42
CA LEU A 120 -25.80 -23.50 48.07
C LEU A 120 -26.20 -24.83 47.38
N SER A 121 -25.19 -25.65 47.02
CA SER A 121 -24.79 -26.88 47.74
C SER A 121 -23.90 -27.80 46.88
N SER A 122 -22.69 -28.08 47.38
CA SER A 122 -21.83 -29.27 47.22
C SER A 122 -22.05 -30.24 46.05
N GLU A 123 -21.02 -30.47 45.24
CA GLU A 123 -20.20 -31.69 45.27
C GLU A 123 -19.01 -31.54 44.31
N GLU A 124 -17.86 -32.01 44.77
CA GLU A 124 -16.56 -31.97 44.09
C GLU A 124 -16.54 -33.03 42.98
N GLU A 125 -16.51 -32.60 41.72
CA GLU A 125 -15.96 -33.41 40.63
C GLU A 125 -14.88 -32.58 39.94
N GLU A 126 -13.63 -33.01 40.14
CA GLU A 126 -12.47 -32.55 39.40
C GLU A 126 -12.66 -32.91 37.92
N GLU A 127 -13.31 -32.01 37.17
CA GLU A 127 -13.24 -32.03 35.72
C GLU A 127 -11.84 -31.54 35.34
N GLU A 128 -10.99 -32.48 34.92
CA GLU A 128 -9.72 -32.19 34.26
C GLU A 128 -10.01 -31.30 33.04
N THR A 129 -9.96 -29.98 33.25
CA THR A 129 -9.84 -29.02 32.17
C THR A 129 -8.51 -29.29 31.50
N LEU A 130 -8.56 -30.06 30.42
CA LEU A 130 -7.50 -30.12 29.43
C LEU A 130 -7.11 -28.67 29.12
N PRO A 131 -5.82 -28.30 29.17
CA PRO A 131 -5.42 -26.97 28.78
C PRO A 131 -5.94 -26.75 27.37
N GLU A 132 -6.73 -25.69 27.16
CA GLU A 132 -6.90 -25.11 25.83
C GLU A 132 -5.50 -25.05 25.23
N ASP A 133 -5.26 -25.84 24.19
CA ASP A 133 -4.04 -25.78 23.41
C ASP A 133 -3.95 -24.33 22.90
N GLY A 134 -3.24 -23.51 23.67
CA GLY A 134 -2.91 -22.15 23.31
C GLY A 134 -2.06 -22.25 22.08
N TYR A 135 -2.70 -22.14 20.91
CA TYR A 135 -2.03 -22.04 19.62
C TYR A 135 -1.12 -20.81 19.70
N CYS A 136 0.15 -21.03 20.08
CA CYS A 136 1.18 -20.03 20.05
C CYS A 136 1.33 -19.61 18.59
N ARG A 137 0.68 -18.52 18.18
CA ARG A 137 0.95 -17.87 16.90
C ARG A 137 2.45 -17.59 16.86
N GLN A 138 3.10 -18.02 15.78
CA GLN A 138 4.52 -17.84 15.65
C GLN A 138 4.78 -16.35 15.38
N GLU A 139 5.20 -15.63 16.41
CA GLU A 139 5.66 -14.25 16.28
C GLU A 139 6.95 -14.26 15.45
N LEU A 140 6.87 -13.81 14.21
CA LEU A 140 8.05 -13.59 13.41
C LEU A 140 8.65 -12.22 13.74
N LEU A 141 9.90 -12.24 14.22
CA LEU A 141 10.69 -11.05 14.53
C LEU A 141 11.16 -10.29 13.29
N GLY A 142 10.69 -10.65 12.09
CA GLY A 142 11.07 -10.06 10.81
C GLY A 142 9.95 -10.12 9.78
N PRO A 143 10.04 -9.33 8.71
CA PRO A 143 9.04 -9.31 7.65
C PRO A 143 8.92 -10.66 6.95
N PHE A 144 7.73 -10.95 6.47
CA PHE A 144 7.49 -12.10 5.61
C PHE A 144 8.03 -11.87 4.21
N ASP A 145 8.53 -12.93 3.58
CA ASP A 145 8.74 -12.94 2.14
C ASP A 145 7.38 -12.90 1.44
N PHE A 146 7.22 -12.11 0.38
CA PHE A 146 6.04 -12.20 -0.51
C PHE A 146 6.32 -13.05 -1.75
N GLY A 147 7.55 -13.53 -1.86
CA GLY A 147 8.10 -14.31 -2.96
C GLY A 147 9.61 -14.33 -2.87
N SER A 148 10.27 -14.95 -3.84
CA SER A 148 11.72 -15.08 -3.85
C SER A 148 12.29 -15.09 -5.26
N TYR A 149 13.56 -14.72 -5.39
CA TYR A 149 14.33 -14.91 -6.62
C TYR A 149 15.13 -16.20 -6.53
N SER A 150 15.27 -16.90 -7.67
CA SER A 150 16.19 -18.03 -7.74
C SER A 150 17.64 -17.58 -7.47
N PRO A 151 18.47 -18.40 -6.79
CA PRO A 151 19.85 -18.03 -6.49
C PRO A 151 20.64 -17.59 -7.73
N GLY A 152 21.32 -16.44 -7.64
CA GLY A 152 22.08 -15.84 -8.74
C GLY A 152 21.25 -14.95 -9.67
N ASN A 153 19.92 -14.90 -9.50
CA ASN A 153 19.02 -14.00 -10.21
C ASN A 153 18.42 -12.92 -9.29
N GLU A 154 19.05 -12.64 -8.14
CA GLU A 154 18.64 -11.57 -7.25
C GLU A 154 18.81 -10.20 -7.91
N PRO A 155 18.02 -9.19 -7.52
CA PRO A 155 18.14 -7.83 -8.04
C PRO A 155 19.54 -7.26 -7.85
N LYS A 156 20.10 -6.66 -8.90
CA LYS A 156 21.44 -6.04 -8.86
C LYS A 156 21.43 -4.59 -8.40
N SER A 157 20.27 -3.94 -8.49
CA SER A 157 20.04 -2.56 -8.11
C SER A 157 18.79 -2.46 -7.24
N ILE A 158 18.69 -1.38 -6.46
CA ILE A 158 17.48 -1.12 -5.68
C ILE A 158 16.31 -0.74 -6.60
N PRO A 159 15.07 -1.03 -6.16
CA PRO A 159 13.87 -0.55 -6.81
C PRO A 159 13.86 0.96 -7.05
N TYR A 160 13.25 1.40 -8.16
CA TYR A 160 13.15 2.82 -8.52
C TYR A 160 12.40 3.63 -7.45
N HIS A 161 11.29 3.12 -6.91
CA HIS A 161 10.57 3.80 -5.82
C HIS A 161 11.43 3.95 -4.56
N LEU A 162 12.22 2.94 -4.19
CA LEU A 162 13.17 3.08 -3.09
C LEU A 162 14.27 4.11 -3.40
N TYR A 163 14.77 4.14 -4.63
CA TYR A 163 15.70 5.18 -5.07
C TYR A 163 15.10 6.59 -4.92
N LEU A 164 13.83 6.80 -5.30
CA LEU A 164 13.16 8.09 -5.14
C LEU A 164 13.07 8.52 -3.67
N LEU A 165 12.76 7.61 -2.75
CA LEU A 165 12.76 7.88 -1.32
C LEU A 165 14.16 8.24 -0.80
N VAL A 166 15.20 7.50 -1.23
CA VAL A 166 16.59 7.80 -0.86
C VAL A 166 17.04 9.15 -1.43
N LYS A 167 16.65 9.47 -2.67
CA LYS A 167 16.90 10.76 -3.30
C LYS A 167 16.22 11.89 -2.52
N GLU A 168 14.97 11.71 -2.10
CA GLU A 168 14.26 12.69 -1.28
C GLU A 168 14.98 12.93 0.05
N ALA A 169 15.42 11.88 0.75
CA ALA A 169 16.20 12.01 1.97
C ALA A 169 17.49 12.81 1.74
N VAL A 170 18.22 12.52 0.66
CA VAL A 170 19.44 13.25 0.28
C VAL A 170 19.13 14.72 -0.04
N ASP A 171 18.04 14.99 -0.74
CA ASP A 171 17.63 16.35 -1.08
C ASP A 171 17.23 17.17 0.16
N ILE A 172 16.61 16.56 1.17
CA ILE A 172 16.32 17.20 2.47
C ILE A 172 17.60 17.48 3.27
N MET A 173 18.57 16.57 3.22
CA MET A 173 19.86 16.72 3.91
C MET A 173 20.76 17.78 3.28
N LYS A 174 20.53 18.16 2.01
CA LYS A 174 21.34 19.19 1.34
C LYS A 174 21.14 20.54 2.06
N PRO A 175 22.22 21.16 2.56
CA PRO A 175 22.11 22.46 3.20
C PRO A 175 21.66 23.50 2.17
N SER A 176 20.45 24.03 2.33
CA SER A 176 20.00 25.20 1.61
C SER A 176 20.45 26.46 2.36
N LYS A 177 20.83 27.52 1.63
CA LYS A 177 21.36 28.76 2.24
C LYS A 177 20.38 29.29 3.29
N GLY A 178 20.74 29.17 4.56
CA GLY A 178 20.02 29.77 5.69
C GLY A 178 18.88 28.93 6.28
N CYS A 179 18.66 27.68 5.85
CA CYS A 179 17.65 26.80 6.44
C CYS A 179 18.30 25.50 6.93
N SER A 180 18.11 25.16 8.21
CA SER A 180 18.45 23.83 8.73
C SER A 180 17.60 22.77 8.04
N SER A 181 18.17 21.58 7.82
CA SER A 181 17.39 20.42 7.34
C SER A 181 16.16 20.20 8.21
N ASP A 182 14.99 20.02 7.58
CA ASP A 182 13.76 19.69 8.29
C ASP A 182 13.85 18.27 8.86
N VAL A 183 14.21 18.18 10.14
CA VAL A 183 14.45 16.91 10.86
C VAL A 183 13.18 16.04 10.87
N THR A 184 12.01 16.65 10.98
CA THR A 184 10.72 15.93 10.98
C THR A 184 10.46 15.31 9.61
N LYS A 185 10.66 16.09 8.54
CA LYS A 185 10.51 15.61 7.16
C LYS A 185 11.51 14.50 6.82
N LEU A 186 12.77 14.63 7.27
CA LEU A 186 13.77 13.59 7.07
C LEU A 186 13.41 12.29 7.80
N SER A 187 12.96 12.40 9.06
CA SER A 187 12.58 11.23 9.87
C SER A 187 11.43 10.45 9.23
N LEU A 188 10.45 11.16 8.66
CA LEU A 188 9.35 10.57 7.91
C LEU A 188 9.83 9.80 6.69
N VAL A 189 10.66 10.41 5.84
CA VAL A 189 11.18 9.75 4.63
C VAL A 189 12.00 8.52 5.00
N GLU A 190 12.81 8.59 6.07
CA GLU A 190 13.55 7.43 6.57
C GLU A 190 12.64 6.33 7.15
N GLU A 191 11.48 6.69 7.71
CA GLU A 191 10.46 5.71 8.07
C GLU A 191 9.87 5.03 6.84
N LYS A 192 9.56 5.78 5.77
CA LYS A 192 9.12 5.21 4.49
C LYS A 192 10.16 4.27 3.89
N ILE A 193 11.45 4.65 3.96
CA ILE A 193 12.56 3.80 3.52
C ILE A 193 12.61 2.51 4.34
N ARG A 194 12.54 2.60 5.67
CA ARG A 194 12.54 1.41 6.57
C ARG A 194 11.36 0.50 6.27
N PHE A 195 10.17 1.07 6.12
CA PHE A 195 8.95 0.34 5.77
C PHE A 195 9.10 -0.38 4.42
N PHE A 196 9.56 0.33 3.38
CA PHE A 196 9.83 -0.28 2.08
C PHE A 196 10.83 -1.44 2.20
N CYS A 197 11.94 -1.22 2.90
CA CYS A 197 12.99 -2.23 3.06
C CYS A 197 12.55 -3.43 3.88
N ARG A 198 11.51 -3.29 4.73
CA ARG A 198 10.92 -4.38 5.49
C ARG A 198 10.07 -5.25 4.55
N TYR A 199 9.09 -4.68 3.87
CA TYR A 199 8.10 -5.46 3.11
C TYR A 199 8.54 -5.84 1.69
N PHE A 200 9.51 -5.15 1.09
CA PHE A 200 10.03 -5.46 -0.24
C PHE A 200 11.50 -5.92 -0.20
N HIS A 201 11.92 -6.49 0.93
CA HIS A 201 13.32 -6.88 1.13
C HIS A 201 13.81 -7.92 0.11
N CYS A 202 12.95 -8.81 -0.36
CA CYS A 202 13.25 -9.78 -1.42
C CYS A 202 13.55 -9.13 -2.78
N HIS A 203 13.15 -7.86 -2.98
CA HIS A 203 13.45 -7.06 -4.17
C HIS A 203 14.70 -6.20 -4.03
N LEU A 204 15.46 -6.34 -2.93
CA LEU A 204 16.69 -5.60 -2.70
C LEU A 204 17.92 -6.43 -3.10
N PRO A 205 19.02 -5.78 -3.51
CA PRO A 205 20.28 -6.48 -3.69
C PRO A 205 20.74 -7.16 -2.40
N THR A 206 21.38 -8.32 -2.53
CA THR A 206 21.86 -9.10 -1.39
C THR A 206 22.74 -8.26 -0.45
N GLY A 207 22.34 -8.18 0.81
CA GLY A 207 23.06 -7.44 1.84
C GLY A 207 22.84 -5.92 1.83
N TRP A 208 22.00 -5.40 0.94
CA TRP A 208 21.70 -3.97 0.88
C TRP A 208 21.03 -3.48 2.15
N LYS A 209 21.47 -2.33 2.67
CA LYS A 209 20.89 -1.64 3.82
C LYS A 209 20.95 -0.14 3.60
N TYR A 210 19.92 0.55 4.07
CA TYR A 210 19.92 2.01 4.09
C TYR A 210 20.91 2.53 5.13
N HIS A 211 21.82 3.40 4.68
CA HIS A 211 22.73 4.14 5.55
C HIS A 211 22.70 5.61 5.13
N ARG A 212 22.35 6.48 6.09
CA ARG A 212 22.26 7.93 5.89
C ARG A 212 23.55 8.52 5.29
N ASP A 213 24.70 8.10 5.83
CA ASP A 213 26.02 8.64 5.46
C ASP A 213 26.44 8.28 4.03
N THR A 214 25.91 7.19 3.46
CA THR A 214 26.24 6.74 2.10
C THR A 214 25.09 6.93 1.12
N ALA A 215 23.95 7.48 1.56
CA ALA A 215 22.76 7.68 0.73
C ALA A 215 23.06 8.51 -0.53
N CYS A 216 23.93 9.52 -0.43
CA CYS A 216 24.35 10.33 -1.57
C CYS A 216 25.06 9.52 -2.67
N ASN A 217 25.85 8.50 -2.28
CA ASN A 217 26.53 7.63 -3.22
C ASN A 217 25.52 6.73 -3.95
N VAL A 218 24.52 6.21 -3.24
CA VAL A 218 23.43 5.41 -3.83
C VAL A 218 22.71 6.21 -4.90
N VAL A 219 22.40 7.49 -4.64
CA VAL A 219 21.77 8.38 -5.62
C VAL A 219 22.69 8.66 -6.80
N ALA A 220 23.97 8.93 -6.56
CA ALA A 220 24.93 9.27 -7.60
C ALA A 220 25.26 8.09 -8.54
N SER A 221 25.22 6.86 -8.04
CA SER A 221 25.50 5.65 -8.80
C SER A 221 24.26 5.00 -9.40
N TYR A 222 23.07 5.58 -9.22
CA TYR A 222 21.84 4.98 -9.71
C TYR A 222 21.78 5.06 -11.24
N ASP A 223 21.53 3.93 -11.89
CA ASP A 223 21.49 3.88 -13.35
C ASP A 223 20.15 4.42 -13.88
N HIS A 224 20.20 5.57 -14.54
CA HIS A 224 19.03 6.21 -15.16
C HIS A 224 18.78 5.77 -16.61
N THR A 225 19.65 4.96 -17.19
CA THR A 225 19.57 4.56 -18.61
C THR A 225 18.68 3.34 -18.83
N HIS A 226 18.49 2.52 -17.80
CA HIS A 226 17.52 1.45 -17.83
C HIS A 226 16.11 2.04 -17.74
N THR A 227 15.21 1.58 -18.61
CA THR A 227 13.77 1.74 -18.38
C THR A 227 13.48 1.32 -16.95
N HIS A 228 12.79 2.14 -16.18
CA HIS A 228 12.50 1.95 -14.75
C HIS A 228 11.61 0.72 -14.44
N GLY A 229 11.59 -0.27 -15.33
CA GLY A 229 10.95 -1.56 -15.22
C GLY A 229 11.63 -2.46 -14.21
N TYR A 230 10.88 -2.97 -13.24
CA TYR A 230 11.31 -4.06 -12.36
C TYR A 230 11.47 -5.34 -13.17
N ASP A 231 12.69 -5.89 -13.21
CA ASP A 231 12.90 -7.23 -13.74
C ASP A 231 12.37 -8.26 -12.74
N MET A 232 11.19 -8.79 -13.07
CA MET A 232 10.48 -9.80 -12.30
C MET A 232 10.55 -11.18 -12.96
N THR A 233 11.38 -11.37 -14.00
CA THR A 233 11.39 -12.61 -14.79
C THR A 233 11.78 -13.86 -14.00
N SER A 234 12.63 -13.69 -12.98
CA SER A 234 13.08 -14.77 -12.10
C SER A 234 12.41 -14.74 -10.72
N TYR A 235 11.40 -13.87 -10.54
CA TYR A 235 10.66 -13.75 -9.30
C TYR A 235 9.58 -14.84 -9.23
N THR A 236 9.59 -15.61 -8.15
CA THR A 236 8.57 -16.60 -7.83
C THR A 236 7.71 -16.03 -6.70
N PRO A 237 6.47 -15.59 -6.97
CA PRO A 237 5.57 -15.09 -5.93
C PRO A 237 5.10 -16.23 -5.02
N ILE A 238 4.59 -15.88 -3.85
CA ILE A 238 3.75 -16.80 -3.07
C ILE A 238 2.42 -16.98 -3.80
N THR A 239 1.90 -18.21 -3.87
CA THR A 239 0.71 -18.52 -4.67
C THR A 239 -0.44 -19.07 -3.83
N SER A 240 -0.47 -18.78 -2.53
CA SER A 240 -1.52 -19.27 -1.62
C SER A 240 -1.84 -18.26 -0.52
N PHE A 241 -3.13 -18.09 -0.23
CA PHE A 241 -3.64 -17.40 0.96
C PHE A 241 -3.71 -18.31 2.20
N GLU A 242 -3.45 -19.60 2.02
CA GLU A 242 -3.59 -20.64 3.05
C GLU A 242 -2.32 -21.49 3.16
N GLY A 243 -2.16 -22.13 4.32
CA GLY A 243 -1.14 -23.12 4.57
C GLY A 243 -0.45 -22.90 5.92
N PRO A 244 0.30 -23.89 6.42
CA PRO A 244 0.85 -23.85 7.79
C PRO A 244 1.70 -22.62 8.10
N LEU A 245 2.37 -22.06 7.08
CA LEU A 245 3.15 -20.83 7.20
C LEU A 245 2.29 -19.56 7.07
N VAL A 246 1.15 -19.59 6.40
CA VAL A 246 0.31 -18.40 6.22
C VAL A 246 -0.69 -18.25 7.38
N ASP A 247 -1.20 -19.37 7.89
CA ASP A 247 -2.30 -19.43 8.87
C ASP A 247 -1.87 -19.09 10.30
N HIS A 248 -0.56 -19.16 10.60
CA HIS A 248 -0.02 -19.02 11.95
C HIS A 248 0.96 -17.86 12.12
N GLU A 249 1.32 -17.20 11.02
CA GLU A 249 2.32 -16.12 11.00
C GLU A 249 1.69 -14.75 11.15
N PHE A 250 2.29 -13.93 12.02
CA PHE A 250 1.78 -12.62 12.41
C PHE A 250 2.88 -11.54 12.47
N ASP A 251 2.66 -10.41 11.81
CA ASP A 251 3.59 -9.29 11.80
C ASP A 251 3.30 -8.39 12.99
N VAL A 252 4.19 -8.40 13.97
CA VAL A 252 4.04 -7.62 15.21
C VAL A 252 3.97 -6.11 14.93
N GLU A 253 4.62 -5.61 13.88
CA GLU A 253 4.65 -4.16 13.57
C GLU A 253 3.30 -3.64 13.07
N THR A 254 2.64 -4.35 12.16
CA THR A 254 1.30 -3.98 11.65
C THR A 254 0.17 -4.53 12.51
N GLY A 255 0.46 -5.61 13.23
CA GLY A 255 -0.54 -6.41 13.93
C GLY A 255 -1.47 -7.14 12.96
N LEU A 256 -0.99 -7.55 11.79
CA LEU A 256 -1.73 -8.26 10.76
C LEU A 256 -1.11 -9.65 10.52
N PRO A 257 -1.91 -10.70 10.29
CA PRO A 257 -1.41 -11.99 9.83
C PRO A 257 -0.94 -11.91 8.37
N ARG A 258 -0.12 -12.89 7.95
CA ARG A 258 0.48 -12.89 6.61
C ARG A 258 -0.56 -12.90 5.48
N SER A 259 -1.66 -13.64 5.63
CA SER A 259 -2.76 -13.67 4.66
C SER A 259 -3.33 -12.29 4.38
N GLU A 260 -3.50 -11.47 5.42
CA GLU A 260 -4.00 -10.11 5.29
C GLU A 260 -3.00 -9.20 4.55
N LEU A 261 -1.70 -9.34 4.82
CA LEU A 261 -0.68 -8.59 4.09
C LEU A 261 -0.62 -8.99 2.61
N ILE A 262 -0.73 -10.29 2.30
CA ILE A 262 -0.81 -10.80 0.92
C ILE A 262 -2.04 -10.21 0.23
N TYR A 263 -3.20 -10.19 0.91
CA TYR A 263 -4.42 -9.62 0.37
C TYR A 263 -4.25 -8.13 0.00
N VAL A 264 -3.62 -7.34 0.86
CA VAL A 264 -3.33 -5.92 0.54
C VAL A 264 -2.43 -5.79 -0.69
N MET A 265 -1.40 -6.62 -0.81
CA MET A 265 -0.52 -6.62 -1.98
C MET A 265 -1.30 -6.96 -3.26
N SER A 266 -2.08 -8.05 -3.25
CA SER A 266 -2.97 -8.42 -4.37
C SER A 266 -3.93 -7.31 -4.74
N LEU A 267 -4.51 -6.64 -3.73
CA LEU A 267 -5.46 -5.56 -3.91
C LEU A 267 -4.83 -4.36 -4.62
N ILE A 268 -3.64 -3.92 -4.17
CA ILE A 268 -2.93 -2.82 -4.81
C ILE A 268 -2.51 -3.21 -6.24
N HIS A 269 -2.01 -4.43 -6.42
CA HIS A 269 -1.63 -4.97 -7.72
C HIS A 269 -2.80 -5.00 -8.72
N SER A 270 -4.01 -5.30 -8.25
CA SER A 270 -5.22 -5.33 -9.10
C SER A 270 -5.58 -3.96 -9.70
N ARG A 271 -5.09 -2.87 -9.09
CA ARG A 271 -5.45 -1.48 -9.41
C ARG A 271 -6.94 -1.15 -9.31
N LYS A 272 -7.73 -2.00 -8.63
CA LYS A 272 -9.13 -1.73 -8.30
C LYS A 272 -9.18 -1.04 -6.94
N THR A 273 -9.60 0.22 -6.90
CA THR A 273 -9.80 0.91 -5.61
C THR A 273 -10.81 0.11 -4.79
N PRO A 274 -10.51 -0.24 -3.53
CA PRO A 274 -11.44 -0.99 -2.72
C PRO A 274 -12.31 -0.06 -1.87
N ALA A 275 -13.36 -0.63 -1.27
CA ALA A 275 -14.10 0.00 -0.20
C ALA A 275 -13.31 0.00 1.13
N TYR A 276 -12.09 0.58 1.13
CA TYR A 276 -11.18 0.42 2.26
C TYR A 276 -11.71 1.01 3.57
N TRP A 277 -12.71 1.90 3.56
CA TRP A 277 -13.33 2.38 4.80
C TRP A 277 -14.08 1.29 5.56
N GLU A 278 -14.34 0.14 4.93
CA GLU A 278 -14.99 -1.04 5.51
C GLU A 278 -13.98 -2.03 6.09
N MET A 279 -12.68 -1.80 5.86
CA MET A 279 -11.61 -2.65 6.37
C MET A 279 -11.21 -2.28 7.80
N SER A 280 -10.49 -3.19 8.47
CA SER A 280 -9.94 -2.92 9.79
C SER A 280 -8.90 -1.78 9.74
N ALA A 281 -8.75 -1.04 10.84
CA ALA A 281 -7.81 0.09 10.89
C ALA A 281 -6.35 -0.32 10.60
N GLY A 282 -5.95 -1.54 10.96
CA GLY A 282 -4.61 -2.05 10.65
C GLY A 282 -4.42 -2.29 9.15
N TYR A 283 -5.41 -2.91 8.51
CA TYR A 283 -5.46 -3.11 7.07
C TYR A 283 -5.33 -1.81 6.30
N VAL A 284 -6.16 -0.82 6.66
CA VAL A 284 -6.18 0.50 6.02
C VAL A 284 -4.83 1.20 6.18
N LEU A 285 -4.24 1.14 7.39
CA LEU A 285 -2.94 1.75 7.64
C LEU A 285 -1.84 1.12 6.76
N PHE A 286 -1.79 -0.22 6.68
CA PHE A 286 -0.81 -0.93 5.87
C PHE A 286 -0.99 -0.62 4.37
N TYR A 287 -2.23 -0.70 3.88
CA TYR A 287 -2.62 -0.34 2.51
C TYR A 287 -2.17 1.08 2.13
N CYS A 288 -2.53 2.09 2.93
CA CYS A 288 -2.18 3.47 2.64
C CYS A 288 -0.66 3.73 2.74
N LYS A 289 0.05 3.10 3.68
CA LYS A 289 1.51 3.18 3.78
C LYS A 289 2.21 2.59 2.54
N LEU A 290 1.75 1.42 2.06
CA LEU A 290 2.24 0.84 0.82
C LEU A 290 2.04 1.78 -0.36
N CYS A 291 0.83 2.31 -0.56
CA CYS A 291 0.57 3.28 -1.63
C CYS A 291 1.47 4.51 -1.53
N SER A 292 1.65 5.07 -0.33
CA SER A 292 2.52 6.23 -0.08
C SER A 292 4.00 5.99 -0.43
N CYS A 293 4.52 4.79 -0.17
CA CYS A 293 5.88 4.40 -0.55
C CYS A 293 6.12 4.40 -2.07
N PHE A 294 5.07 4.23 -2.86
CA PHE A 294 5.11 4.17 -4.32
C PHE A 294 4.52 5.41 -4.99
N GLY A 295 4.11 6.42 -4.21
CA GLY A 295 3.46 7.62 -4.75
C GLY A 295 2.08 7.35 -5.37
N ILE A 296 1.44 6.24 -4.99
CA ILE A 296 0.11 5.87 -5.46
C ILE A 296 -0.95 6.62 -4.63
N ASP A 297 -1.98 7.16 -5.30
CA ASP A 297 -3.18 7.65 -4.62
C ASP A 297 -4.05 6.46 -4.20
N TYR A 298 -4.02 6.14 -2.90
CA TYR A 298 -4.81 5.05 -2.31
C TYR A 298 -6.33 5.23 -2.45
N ASN A 299 -6.83 6.38 -2.88
CA ASN A 299 -8.25 6.61 -3.16
C ASN A 299 -8.62 6.37 -4.63
N ARG A 300 -7.64 6.08 -5.49
CA ARG A 300 -7.82 5.94 -6.93
C ARG A 300 -6.72 5.07 -7.53
N LEU A 301 -6.71 3.79 -7.18
CA LEU A 301 -5.72 2.84 -7.67
C LEU A 301 -5.75 2.66 -9.19
N GLU A 302 -6.87 2.96 -9.85
CA GLU A 302 -7.01 2.83 -11.31
C GLU A 302 -6.08 3.79 -12.05
N ALA A 303 -5.59 4.84 -11.38
CA ALA A 303 -4.62 5.78 -11.93
C ALA A 303 -3.16 5.32 -11.79
N ALA A 304 -2.89 4.27 -11.01
CA ALA A 304 -1.55 3.74 -10.83
C ALA A 304 -1.06 3.07 -12.13
N SER A 305 0.20 3.30 -12.48
CA SER A 305 0.79 2.60 -13.61
C SER A 305 1.06 1.14 -13.25
N GLU A 306 1.17 0.28 -14.27
CA GLU A 306 1.57 -1.12 -14.06
C GLU A 306 2.92 -1.21 -13.31
N GLU A 307 3.82 -0.27 -13.60
CA GLU A 307 5.13 -0.21 -12.96
C GLU A 307 5.04 0.14 -11.48
N ASP A 308 4.12 1.02 -11.08
CA ASP A 308 3.95 1.43 -9.68
C ASP A 308 3.48 0.28 -8.80
N VAL A 309 2.74 -0.66 -9.37
CA VAL A 309 2.15 -1.78 -8.61
C VAL A 309 2.89 -3.11 -8.80
N ARG A 310 3.88 -3.16 -9.69
CA ARG A 310 4.53 -4.41 -10.15
C ARG A 310 5.20 -5.19 -9.03
N LEU A 311 5.75 -4.52 -8.03
CA LEU A 311 6.36 -5.18 -6.87
C LEU A 311 5.33 -5.78 -5.89
N MET A 312 4.06 -5.39 -6.00
CA MET A 312 2.97 -5.96 -5.19
C MET A 312 2.41 -7.25 -5.81
N TYR A 313 3.01 -7.76 -6.89
CA TYR A 313 2.59 -9.02 -7.49
C TYR A 313 2.87 -10.20 -6.55
N VAL A 314 1.81 -10.84 -6.09
CA VAL A 314 1.85 -12.00 -5.17
C VAL A 314 1.15 -13.21 -5.78
N GLY A 315 1.26 -13.43 -7.10
CA GLY A 315 0.86 -14.68 -7.76
C GLY A 315 -0.64 -15.03 -7.71
N LEU A 316 -1.45 -14.16 -7.11
CA LEU A 316 -2.86 -14.36 -6.80
C LEU A 316 -3.65 -13.23 -7.44
N GLU A 317 -4.58 -13.60 -8.32
CA GLU A 317 -5.58 -12.67 -8.85
C GLU A 317 -6.79 -12.69 -7.92
N LEU A 318 -7.27 -11.51 -7.52
CA LEU A 318 -8.55 -11.41 -6.84
C LEU A 318 -9.64 -11.66 -7.89
N ASP A 319 -10.49 -12.66 -7.66
CA ASP A 319 -11.63 -12.93 -8.54
C ASP A 319 -12.47 -11.64 -8.71
N PRO A 320 -12.87 -11.32 -9.95
CA PRO A 320 -13.25 -9.96 -10.34
C PRO A 320 -14.50 -9.39 -9.70
#